data_AF-A0A8H9M660-F1
#
_entry.id   AF-A0A8H9M660-F1
#
_cell.length_a   1.000
_cell.length_b   1.000
_cell.length_c   1.000
_cell.angle_alpha   90.00
_cell.angle_beta   90.00
_cell.angle_gamma   90.00
#
_symmetry.space_group_name_H-M   'P 1'
#
loop_
_entity.id
_entity.type
_entity.pdbx_description
1 polymer ?
#
loop_
_entity_poly.entity_id
_entity_poly.type
_entity_poly.pdbx_seq_one_letter_code
_entity_poly.pdbx_strand_id
1 'polypeptide(L)'
;MGKKQYWNSEAKNRRWLKEGRGQGTGSDYQPWLTVRDVASEGRSHRIFGHLTQRTHHLLSDLELATFLLLQWRPTTIDIREQFPLDREMTLEISEGLGIKHPNHHGVDQYMSSDFVVNAREKDQPRFVLQVKTAEAFSDSRTAEKLEIERSYWRRKETSFFWITENQVPPIVFENIDLLYNHIEDDADQGDLFIQFEIFSKYIRTSERLKIKELCMKLDASYDHEPGEALFQVKRLLAKRYFHFDISKPFTELRCSDVTAEPVEVLQEGWRVSS
;
A
#
# COMPACT_ATOMS: atom_id res chain seq x y z
N MET A 1 -11.92 -18.19 19.55
CA MET A 1 -11.95 -18.94 18.27
C MET A 1 -10.51 -19.05 17.77
N GLY A 2 -10.02 -20.25 17.47
CA GLY A 2 -8.61 -20.48 17.14
C GLY A 2 -8.18 -19.69 15.90
N LYS A 3 -6.99 -19.09 15.94
CA LYS A 3 -6.34 -18.46 14.77
C LYS A 3 -6.25 -19.52 13.66
N LYS A 4 -7.11 -19.43 12.64
CA LYS A 4 -6.95 -20.22 11.41
C LYS A 4 -5.67 -19.74 10.75
N GLN A 5 -4.56 -20.45 10.98
CA GLN A 5 -3.36 -20.22 10.20
C GLN A 5 -3.62 -20.73 8.78
N TYR A 6 -3.76 -19.81 7.84
CA TYR A 6 -4.06 -20.09 6.44
C TYR A 6 -2.78 -20.50 5.71
N TRP A 7 -2.37 -21.75 5.87
CA TRP A 7 -1.19 -22.26 5.19
C TRP A 7 -1.52 -22.71 3.77
N ASN A 8 -0.58 -22.49 2.83
CA ASN A 8 -0.78 -22.78 1.41
C ASN A 8 -0.48 -24.27 1.13
N SER A 9 -1.41 -24.94 0.44
CA SER A 9 -1.22 -26.32 -0.06
C SER A 9 -0.83 -26.31 -1.54
N GLU A 10 -0.27 -27.40 -2.06
CA GLU A 10 0.01 -27.53 -3.50
C GLU A 10 -1.23 -27.31 -4.37
N ALA A 11 -2.40 -27.75 -3.92
CA ALA A 11 -3.65 -27.50 -4.62
C ALA A 11 -4.00 -26.00 -4.67
N LYS A 12 -3.78 -25.28 -3.56
CA LYS A 12 -4.00 -23.83 -3.48
C LYS A 12 -2.99 -23.05 -4.33
N ASN A 13 -1.71 -23.42 -4.27
CA ASN A 13 -0.65 -22.85 -5.14
C ASN A 13 -0.99 -23.02 -6.62
N ARG A 14 -1.37 -24.23 -7.06
CA ARG A 14 -1.77 -24.50 -8.45
C ARG A 14 -2.98 -23.67 -8.88
N ARG A 15 -3.94 -23.47 -7.97
CA ARG A 15 -5.10 -22.62 -8.23
C ARG A 15 -4.68 -21.16 -8.42
N TRP A 16 -3.85 -20.62 -7.54
CA TRP A 16 -3.37 -19.23 -7.63
C TRP A 16 -2.57 -18.95 -8.90
N LEU A 17 -1.73 -19.90 -9.32
CA LEU A 17 -1.03 -19.80 -10.60
C LEU A 17 -2.01 -19.75 -11.79
N LYS A 18 -3.08 -20.57 -11.78
CA LYS A 18 -4.13 -20.54 -12.80
C LYS A 18 -4.95 -19.24 -12.79
N GLU A 19 -5.12 -18.62 -11.63
CA GLU A 19 -5.79 -17.32 -11.47
C GLU A 19 -4.90 -16.15 -11.94
N GLY A 20 -3.62 -16.40 -12.22
CA GLY A 20 -2.69 -15.37 -12.70
C GLY A 20 -2.01 -14.57 -11.58
N ARG A 21 -2.03 -15.06 -10.33
CA ARG A 21 -1.32 -14.37 -9.24
C ARG A 21 0.19 -14.28 -9.51
N GLY A 22 0.75 -13.11 -9.23
CA GLY A 22 2.12 -12.73 -9.54
C GLY A 22 2.35 -12.26 -10.98
N GLN A 23 1.32 -12.29 -11.83
CA GLN A 23 1.40 -11.90 -13.24
C GLN A 23 0.73 -10.54 -13.45
N GLY A 24 1.00 -9.93 -14.61
CA GLY A 24 0.49 -8.61 -14.98
C GLY A 24 1.39 -7.45 -14.55
N THR A 25 0.95 -6.26 -14.93
CA THR A 25 1.60 -4.96 -14.65
C THR A 25 0.51 -3.89 -14.50
N GLY A 26 0.77 -2.83 -13.73
CA GLY A 26 -0.20 -1.75 -13.55
C GLY A 26 -1.53 -2.26 -13.00
N SER A 27 -2.63 -1.97 -13.72
CA SER A 27 -3.99 -2.35 -13.33
C SER A 27 -4.25 -3.85 -13.37
N ASP A 28 -3.51 -4.59 -14.20
CA ASP A 28 -3.73 -6.02 -14.44
C ASP A 28 -2.92 -6.91 -13.48
N TYR A 29 -2.05 -6.30 -12.65
CA TYR A 29 -1.25 -7.07 -11.72
C TYR A 29 -2.08 -7.65 -10.58
N GLN A 30 -1.87 -8.94 -10.30
CA GLN A 30 -2.49 -9.63 -9.18
C GLN A 30 -1.44 -10.04 -8.15
N PRO A 31 -1.50 -9.59 -6.88
CA PRO A 31 -0.51 -9.96 -5.86
C PRO A 31 -0.58 -11.44 -5.49
N TRP A 32 0.54 -12.02 -5.06
CA TRP A 32 0.57 -13.41 -4.59
C TRP A 32 -0.24 -13.60 -3.31
N LEU A 33 -0.09 -12.67 -2.37
CA LEU A 33 -0.81 -12.64 -1.09
C LEU A 33 -1.80 -11.49 -1.09
N THR A 34 -3.00 -11.76 -0.58
CA THR A 34 -4.00 -10.73 -0.28
C THR A 34 -4.24 -10.65 1.22
N VAL A 35 -4.90 -9.59 1.67
CA VAL A 35 -5.35 -9.44 3.07
C VAL A 35 -6.22 -10.59 3.58
N ARG A 36 -6.81 -11.40 2.67
CA ARG A 36 -7.61 -12.59 3.03
C ARG A 36 -6.76 -13.84 3.25
N ASP A 37 -5.51 -13.84 2.79
CA ASP A 37 -4.65 -15.02 2.77
C ASP A 37 -3.76 -15.13 4.00
N VAL A 38 -3.54 -14.03 4.71
CA VAL A 38 -2.64 -13.97 5.87
C VAL A 38 -3.45 -13.55 7.09
N ALA A 39 -3.33 -14.32 8.18
CA ALA A 39 -3.80 -13.88 9.49
C ALA A 39 -2.89 -12.75 9.95
N SER A 40 -3.31 -11.50 9.78
CA SER A 40 -2.47 -10.36 10.12
C SER A 40 -2.12 -10.38 11.61
N GLU A 41 -0.84 -10.15 11.93
CA GLU A 41 -0.42 -9.89 13.32
C GLU A 41 -0.78 -8.46 13.76
N GLY A 42 -1.04 -7.58 12.79
CA GLY A 42 -1.54 -6.22 12.96
C GLY A 42 -2.69 -5.90 12.00
N ARG A 43 -2.74 -4.65 11.53
CA ARG A 43 -3.76 -4.20 10.56
C ARG A 43 -3.32 -4.45 9.13
N SER A 44 -4.28 -4.76 8.27
CA SER A 44 -4.08 -4.90 6.83
C SER A 44 -4.96 -3.88 6.10
N HIS A 45 -4.54 -3.49 4.90
CA HIS A 45 -5.14 -2.40 4.14
C HIS A 45 -5.47 -2.84 2.72
N ARG A 46 -6.66 -2.43 2.27
CA ARG A 46 -7.05 -2.44 0.86
C ARG A 46 -7.16 -0.99 0.43
N ILE A 47 -6.22 -0.55 -0.40
CA ILE A 47 -6.10 0.87 -0.75
C ILE A 47 -6.00 1.04 -2.26
N PHE A 48 -6.71 2.01 -2.82
CA PHE A 48 -6.60 2.32 -4.23
C PHE A 48 -5.26 3.03 -4.54
N GLY A 49 -4.54 2.50 -5.52
CA GLY A 49 -3.33 3.10 -6.07
C GLY A 49 -3.65 3.88 -7.34
N HIS A 50 -3.54 5.20 -7.26
CA HIS A 50 -3.74 6.15 -8.37
C HIS A 50 -2.77 5.89 -9.52
N LEU A 51 -1.53 5.54 -9.18
CA LEU A 51 -0.50 5.25 -10.17
C LEU A 51 -0.77 3.96 -10.97
N THR A 52 -1.28 2.92 -10.31
CA THR A 52 -1.51 1.60 -10.94
C THR A 52 -2.95 1.35 -11.32
N GLN A 53 -3.89 2.22 -10.94
CA GLN A 53 -5.33 2.09 -11.22
C GLN A 53 -5.92 0.76 -10.73
N ARG A 54 -5.54 0.34 -9.52
CA ARG A 54 -6.09 -0.88 -8.87
C ARG A 54 -6.01 -0.79 -7.35
N THR A 55 -6.71 -1.70 -6.68
CA THR A 55 -6.56 -1.89 -5.23
C THR A 55 -5.29 -2.69 -4.92
N HIS A 56 -4.50 -2.16 -4.01
CA HIS A 56 -3.34 -2.82 -3.41
C HIS A 56 -3.72 -3.53 -2.13
N HIS A 57 -3.03 -4.65 -1.85
CA HIS A 57 -3.19 -5.43 -0.64
C HIS A 57 -1.94 -5.35 0.24
N LEU A 58 -2.04 -4.57 1.32
CA LEU A 58 -0.91 -4.29 2.21
C LEU A 58 -1.16 -4.97 3.56
N LEU A 59 -0.18 -5.68 4.09
CA LEU A 59 -0.34 -6.59 5.21
C LEU A 59 0.10 -5.98 6.55
N SER A 60 0.56 -4.72 6.54
CA SER A 60 0.96 -3.96 7.72
C SER A 60 0.85 -2.44 7.51
N ASP A 61 0.86 -1.66 8.61
CA ASP A 61 0.93 -0.19 8.55
C ASP A 61 2.27 0.30 7.95
N LEU A 62 3.36 -0.44 8.16
CA LEU A 62 4.65 -0.13 7.56
C LEU A 62 4.65 -0.35 6.04
N GLU A 63 3.95 -1.37 5.55
CA GLU A 63 3.70 -1.54 4.11
C GLU A 63 2.83 -0.41 3.56
N LEU A 64 1.79 0.01 4.29
CA LEU A 64 0.99 1.18 3.92
C LEU A 64 1.83 2.45 3.80
N ALA A 65 2.68 2.73 4.79
CA ALA A 65 3.59 3.86 4.75
C ALA A 65 4.53 3.81 3.54
N THR A 66 5.14 2.65 3.31
CA THR A 66 6.06 2.43 2.18
C THR A 66 5.34 2.62 0.84
N PHE A 67 4.13 2.08 0.70
CA PHE A 67 3.30 2.22 -0.50
C PHE A 67 2.94 3.68 -0.80
N LEU A 68 2.50 4.43 0.20
CA LEU A 68 2.12 5.84 0.03
C LEU A 68 3.33 6.70 -0.38
N LEU A 69 4.52 6.44 0.18
CA LEU A 69 5.76 7.09 -0.23
C LEU A 69 6.15 6.73 -1.67
N LEU A 70 6.08 5.45 -2.06
CA LEU A 70 6.39 5.00 -3.41
C LEU A 70 5.45 5.60 -4.47
N GLN A 71 4.18 5.74 -4.13
CA GLN A 71 3.19 6.32 -5.03
C GLN A 71 3.36 7.82 -5.22
N TRP A 72 3.80 8.54 -4.17
CA TRP A 72 4.07 9.97 -4.27
C TRP A 72 5.41 10.27 -4.97
N ARG A 73 6.31 9.28 -5.04
CA ARG A 73 7.59 9.40 -5.73
C ARG A 73 7.39 9.67 -7.24
N PRO A 74 7.84 10.82 -7.78
CA PRO A 74 7.48 11.26 -9.14
C PRO A 74 7.92 10.33 -10.29
N THR A 75 8.94 9.53 -10.04
CA THR A 75 9.57 8.67 -11.04
C THR A 75 9.05 7.24 -11.00
N THR A 76 8.24 6.86 -10.02
CA THR A 76 7.59 5.54 -9.98
C THR A 76 6.65 5.39 -11.18
N ILE A 77 6.58 4.19 -11.76
CA ILE A 77 5.73 3.86 -12.92
C ILE A 77 4.80 2.70 -12.61
N ASP A 78 5.27 1.71 -11.84
CA ASP A 78 4.47 0.57 -11.42
C ASP A 78 4.91 0.13 -10.02
N ILE A 79 3.96 -0.37 -9.25
CA ILE A 79 4.16 -0.91 -7.91
C ILE A 79 3.47 -2.26 -7.89
N ARG A 80 4.23 -3.33 -7.63
CA ARG A 80 3.71 -4.69 -7.55
C ARG A 80 4.01 -5.25 -6.17
N GLU A 81 2.99 -5.23 -5.32
CA GLU A 81 3.07 -5.73 -3.97
C GLU A 81 2.99 -7.26 -3.91
N GLN A 82 3.58 -7.84 -2.88
CA GLN A 82 3.52 -9.28 -2.62
C GLN A 82 3.93 -10.10 -3.86
N PHE A 83 5.05 -9.73 -4.46
CA PHE A 83 5.54 -10.30 -5.72
C PHE A 83 6.13 -11.68 -5.48
N PRO A 84 5.59 -12.76 -6.08
CA PRO A 84 6.08 -14.10 -5.81
C PRO A 84 7.45 -14.32 -6.44
N LEU A 85 8.29 -15.04 -5.71
CA LEU A 85 9.59 -15.49 -6.20
C LEU A 85 9.42 -16.85 -6.87
N ASP A 86 10.17 -17.09 -7.95
CA ASP A 86 10.20 -18.40 -8.61
C ASP A 86 10.67 -19.47 -7.63
N ARG A 87 9.81 -20.47 -7.37
CA ARG A 87 10.02 -21.43 -6.30
C ARG A 87 11.19 -22.38 -6.58
N GLU A 88 11.41 -22.74 -7.84
CA GLU A 88 12.54 -23.61 -8.22
C GLU A 88 13.86 -22.89 -7.94
N MET A 89 13.96 -21.62 -8.35
CA MET A 89 15.13 -20.79 -8.06
C MET A 89 15.35 -20.56 -6.56
N THR A 90 14.30 -20.32 -5.77
CA THR A 90 14.47 -20.16 -4.31
C THR A 90 14.91 -21.45 -3.63
N LEU A 91 14.45 -22.62 -4.09
CA LEU A 91 14.91 -23.92 -3.61
C LEU A 91 16.40 -24.13 -3.91
N GLU A 92 16.84 -23.88 -5.14
CA GLU A 92 18.26 -23.98 -5.53
C GLU A 92 19.15 -23.04 -4.72
N ILE A 93 18.69 -21.81 -4.46
CA ILE A 93 19.40 -20.84 -3.61
C ILE A 93 19.50 -21.36 -2.19
N SER A 94 18.38 -21.86 -1.65
CA SER A 94 18.31 -22.39 -0.29
C SER A 94 19.31 -23.54 -0.10
N GLU A 95 19.36 -24.48 -1.04
CA GLU A 95 20.31 -25.60 -1.05
C GLU A 95 21.75 -25.11 -1.12
N GLY A 96 22.05 -24.21 -2.06
CA GLY A 96 23.41 -23.66 -2.23
C GLY A 96 23.92 -22.86 -1.03
N LEU A 97 23.02 -22.25 -0.25
CA LEU A 97 23.36 -21.51 0.96
C LEU A 97 23.36 -22.40 2.23
N GLY A 98 22.89 -23.64 2.15
CA GLY A 98 22.68 -24.49 3.33
C GLY A 98 21.59 -23.95 4.27
N ILE A 99 20.68 -23.11 3.77
CA ILE A 99 19.55 -22.55 4.54
C ILE A 99 18.33 -23.43 4.30
N LYS A 100 17.51 -23.68 5.33
CA LYS A 100 16.27 -24.44 5.15
C LYS A 100 15.21 -23.63 4.42
N HIS A 101 14.68 -24.13 3.30
CA HIS A 101 13.62 -23.44 2.55
C HIS A 101 12.34 -23.32 3.39
N PRO A 102 11.56 -22.23 3.27
CA PRO A 102 10.24 -22.14 3.88
C PRO A 102 9.35 -23.33 3.48
N ASN A 103 8.99 -24.14 4.47
CA ASN A 103 8.18 -25.34 4.30
C ASN A 103 7.10 -25.39 5.38
N HIS A 104 5.90 -25.80 4.99
CA HIS A 104 4.80 -26.00 5.90
C HIS A 104 4.05 -27.30 5.58
N HIS A 105 3.94 -28.21 6.56
CA HIS A 105 3.35 -29.54 6.40
C HIS A 105 3.85 -30.31 5.16
N GLY A 106 5.15 -30.23 4.87
CA GLY A 106 5.75 -30.92 3.73
C GLY A 106 5.56 -30.22 2.38
N VAL A 107 4.97 -29.02 2.36
CA VAL A 107 4.80 -28.20 1.16
C VAL A 107 5.76 -27.01 1.20
N ASP A 108 6.62 -26.91 0.20
CA ASP A 108 7.50 -25.75 0.03
C ASP A 108 6.69 -24.53 -0.41
N GLN A 109 6.81 -23.47 0.39
CA GLN A 109 6.01 -22.27 0.25
C GLN A 109 6.65 -21.32 -0.75
N TYR A 110 5.84 -20.70 -1.59
CA TYR A 110 6.30 -19.55 -2.38
C TYR A 110 6.71 -18.43 -1.44
N MET A 111 7.91 -17.90 -1.66
CA MET A 111 8.36 -16.66 -1.04
C MET A 111 7.83 -15.48 -1.85
N SER A 112 7.74 -14.32 -1.22
CA SER A 112 7.38 -13.08 -1.91
C SER A 112 8.19 -11.91 -1.37
N SER A 113 8.41 -10.94 -2.26
CA SER A 113 8.90 -9.61 -1.87
C SER A 113 7.74 -8.65 -1.71
N ASP A 114 7.80 -7.81 -0.68
CA ASP A 114 6.71 -6.91 -0.34
C ASP A 114 6.42 -5.91 -1.45
N PHE A 115 7.45 -5.34 -2.11
CA PHE A 115 7.26 -4.49 -3.28
C PHE A 115 8.32 -4.71 -4.36
N VAL A 116 7.88 -4.86 -5.60
CA VAL A 116 8.71 -4.69 -6.80
C VAL A 116 8.26 -3.43 -7.52
N VAL A 117 9.18 -2.47 -7.62
CA VAL A 117 8.91 -1.13 -8.13
C VAL A 117 9.61 -0.94 -9.46
N ASN A 118 8.88 -0.43 -10.44
CA ASN A 118 9.44 0.04 -11.70
C ASN A 118 9.46 1.58 -11.70
N ALA A 119 10.56 2.16 -12.17
CA ALA A 119 10.77 3.59 -12.14
C ALA A 119 11.41 4.12 -13.44
N ARG A 120 11.30 5.43 -13.67
CA ARG A 120 11.86 6.13 -14.85
C ARG A 120 13.36 6.39 -14.76
N GLU A 121 13.99 6.09 -13.62
CA GLU A 121 15.45 6.22 -13.47
C GLU A 121 16.18 5.29 -14.43
N LYS A 122 17.20 5.81 -15.13
CA LYS A 122 17.98 5.03 -16.10
C LYS A 122 18.93 4.06 -15.42
N ASP A 123 19.50 4.47 -14.29
CA ASP A 123 20.46 3.71 -13.48
C ASP A 123 19.77 2.67 -12.59
N GLN A 124 18.52 2.93 -12.20
CA GLN A 124 17.72 2.00 -11.38
C GLN A 124 16.26 1.90 -11.86
N PRO A 125 16.02 1.35 -13.07
CA PRO A 125 14.67 1.26 -13.64
C PRO A 125 13.76 0.27 -12.90
N ARG A 126 14.35 -0.57 -12.04
CA ARG A 126 13.64 -1.54 -11.21
C ARG A 126 14.39 -1.79 -9.91
N PHE A 127 13.67 -1.82 -8.81
CA PHE A 127 14.20 -2.20 -7.51
C PHE A 127 13.15 -2.95 -6.69
N VAL A 128 13.60 -3.63 -5.65
CA VAL A 128 12.78 -4.42 -4.73
C VAL A 128 12.93 -3.86 -3.34
N LEU A 129 11.81 -3.73 -2.63
CA LEU A 129 11.77 -3.40 -1.21
C LEU A 129 11.18 -4.57 -0.44
N GLN A 130 11.84 -4.95 0.65
CA GLN A 130 11.30 -5.86 1.65
C GLN A 130 11.09 -5.11 2.96
N VAL A 131 9.88 -5.20 3.50
CA VAL A 131 9.41 -4.41 4.62
C VAL A 131 9.39 -5.27 5.89
N LYS A 132 10.18 -4.86 6.88
CA LYS A 132 10.26 -5.53 8.18
C LYS A 132 10.53 -4.52 9.28
N THR A 133 9.96 -4.77 10.46
CA THR A 133 10.33 -4.00 11.64
C THR A 133 11.81 -4.21 11.97
N ALA A 134 12.46 -3.22 12.58
CA ALA A 134 13.86 -3.34 12.96
C ALA A 134 14.10 -4.51 13.93
N GLU A 135 13.13 -4.79 14.79
CA GLU A 135 13.18 -5.90 15.73
C GLU A 135 13.17 -7.28 15.05
N ALA A 136 12.49 -7.41 13.90
CA ALA A 136 12.38 -8.68 13.18
C ALA A 136 13.74 -9.21 12.66
N PHE A 137 14.75 -8.34 12.54
CA PHE A 137 16.11 -8.75 12.17
C PHE A 137 16.85 -9.50 13.28
N SER A 138 16.36 -9.45 14.52
CA SER A 138 16.93 -10.23 15.62
C SER A 138 16.54 -11.71 15.56
N ASP A 139 15.52 -12.05 14.76
CA ASP A 139 15.12 -13.44 14.51
C ASP A 139 16.00 -14.08 13.43
N SER A 140 16.78 -15.08 13.82
CA SER A 140 17.69 -15.79 12.90
C SER A 140 16.95 -16.39 11.72
N ARG A 141 15.74 -16.91 11.93
CA ARG A 141 14.93 -17.49 10.87
C ARG A 141 14.46 -16.44 9.86
N THR A 142 14.22 -15.22 10.30
CA THR A 142 13.90 -14.10 9.42
C THR A 142 15.13 -13.73 8.61
N ALA A 143 16.31 -13.55 9.22
CA ALA A 143 17.56 -13.28 8.50
C ALA A 143 17.88 -14.33 7.42
N GLU A 144 17.67 -15.63 7.72
CA GLU A 144 17.82 -16.73 6.76
C GLU A 144 16.93 -16.58 5.51
N LYS A 145 15.62 -16.35 5.72
CA LYS A 145 14.66 -16.16 4.61
C LYS A 145 15.02 -14.93 3.78
N LEU A 146 15.41 -13.86 4.45
CA LEU A 146 15.82 -12.61 3.84
C LEU A 146 17.09 -12.80 2.98
N GLU A 147 18.03 -13.65 3.38
CA GLU A 147 19.22 -13.95 2.57
C GLU A 147 18.88 -14.74 1.29
N ILE A 148 17.93 -15.69 1.35
CA ILE A 148 17.44 -16.39 0.15
C ILE A 148 16.84 -15.37 -0.84
N GLU A 149 15.97 -14.49 -0.35
CA GLU A 149 15.31 -13.45 -1.15
C GLU A 149 16.32 -12.46 -1.75
N ARG A 150 17.28 -11.98 -0.96
CA ARG A 150 18.36 -11.10 -1.44
C ARG A 150 19.19 -11.78 -2.52
N SER A 151 19.54 -13.06 -2.32
CA SER A 151 20.28 -13.85 -3.30
C SER A 151 19.48 -14.08 -4.59
N TYR A 152 18.16 -14.25 -4.50
CA TYR A 152 17.27 -14.36 -5.66
C TYR A 152 17.32 -13.09 -6.52
N TRP A 153 17.17 -11.92 -5.92
CA TRP A 153 17.20 -10.66 -6.67
C TRP A 153 18.58 -10.30 -7.18
N ARG A 154 19.64 -10.69 -6.45
CA ARG A 154 21.02 -10.60 -6.94
C ARG A 154 21.25 -11.42 -8.20
N ARG A 155 20.74 -12.66 -8.28
CA ARG A 155 20.80 -13.49 -9.50
C ARG A 155 20.02 -12.87 -10.67
N LYS A 156 18.98 -12.08 -10.36
CA LYS A 156 18.19 -11.32 -11.36
C LYS A 156 18.73 -9.90 -11.62
N GLU A 157 19.93 -9.59 -11.13
CA GLU A 157 20.59 -8.29 -11.30
C GLU A 157 19.69 -7.09 -10.91
N THR A 158 18.81 -7.29 -9.94
CA THR A 158 17.87 -6.27 -9.47
C THR A 158 18.28 -5.82 -8.07
N SER A 159 18.30 -4.50 -7.87
CA SER A 159 18.62 -3.93 -6.55
C SER A 159 17.57 -4.33 -5.52
N PHE A 160 18.03 -4.73 -4.35
CA PHE A 160 17.19 -5.19 -3.25
C PHE A 160 17.49 -4.36 -2.00
N PHE A 161 16.46 -3.79 -1.39
CA PHE A 161 16.57 -2.94 -0.22
C PHE A 161 15.61 -3.38 0.88
N TRP A 162 15.99 -3.04 2.11
CA TRP A 162 15.17 -3.24 3.30
C TRP A 162 14.59 -1.91 3.72
N ILE A 163 13.33 -1.92 4.14
CA ILE A 163 12.68 -0.77 4.76
C ILE A 163 12.17 -1.20 6.13
N THR A 164 12.55 -0.42 7.13
CA THR A 164 12.02 -0.50 8.49
C THR A 164 11.36 0.83 8.84
N GLU A 165 10.65 0.85 9.97
CA GLU A 165 10.07 2.03 10.59
C GLU A 165 11.08 3.17 10.77
N ASN A 166 12.39 2.88 10.85
CA ASN A 166 13.44 3.87 11.04
C ASN A 166 13.76 4.68 9.76
N GLN A 167 13.42 4.17 8.57
CA GLN A 167 13.58 4.88 7.30
C GLN A 167 12.33 5.67 6.90
N VAL A 168 11.22 5.52 7.63
CA VAL A 168 9.95 6.20 7.35
C VAL A 168 9.84 7.43 8.26
N PRO A 169 9.59 8.64 7.71
CA PRO A 169 9.39 9.82 8.54
C PRO A 169 8.21 9.63 9.52
N PRO A 170 8.35 9.97 10.82
CA PRO A 170 7.28 9.76 11.82
C PRO A 170 5.93 10.38 11.42
N ILE A 171 5.96 11.52 10.73
CA ILE A 171 4.78 12.22 10.23
C ILE A 171 3.93 11.37 9.27
N VAL A 172 4.54 10.40 8.57
CA VAL A 172 3.81 9.46 7.71
C VAL A 172 2.90 8.57 8.55
N PHE A 173 3.40 8.06 9.69
CA PHE A 173 2.59 7.26 10.61
C PHE A 173 1.53 8.11 11.31
N GLU A 174 1.86 9.34 11.72
CA GLU A 174 0.86 10.26 12.29
C GLU A 174 -0.29 10.55 11.29
N ASN A 175 0.03 10.76 10.02
CA ASN A 175 -0.96 10.94 8.97
C ASN A 175 -1.75 9.65 8.70
N ILE A 176 -1.12 8.48 8.72
CA ILE A 176 -1.81 7.18 8.61
C ILE A 176 -2.79 7.02 9.77
N ASP A 177 -2.37 7.32 10.99
CA ASP A 177 -3.21 7.19 12.17
C ASP A 177 -4.42 8.13 12.09
N LEU A 178 -4.19 9.37 11.64
CA LEU A 178 -5.24 10.35 11.43
C LEU A 178 -6.30 9.90 10.40
N LEU A 179 -5.87 9.24 9.33
CA LEU A 179 -6.72 8.90 8.18
C LEU A 179 -7.37 7.52 8.29
N TYR A 180 -6.68 6.53 8.85
CA TYR A 180 -7.09 5.12 8.76
C TYR A 180 -7.48 4.48 10.10
N ASN A 181 -7.28 5.16 11.25
CA ASN A 181 -7.59 4.55 12.56
C ASN A 181 -8.97 4.94 13.10
N HIS A 182 -9.53 6.05 12.64
CA HIS A 182 -10.65 6.73 13.32
C HIS A 182 -11.83 7.06 12.41
N ILE A 183 -11.84 6.57 11.17
CA ILE A 183 -12.92 6.83 10.22
C ILE A 183 -13.80 5.58 10.17
N GLU A 184 -14.89 5.62 10.94
CA GLU A 184 -16.00 4.68 10.75
C GLU A 184 -16.64 4.97 9.39
N ASP A 185 -17.00 3.89 8.69
CA ASP A 185 -17.27 3.91 7.25
C ASP A 185 -18.64 3.31 6.95
N ASP A 186 -19.66 4.14 7.09
CA ASP A 186 -21.05 3.88 6.73
C ASP A 186 -21.61 4.90 5.71
N ALA A 187 -20.74 5.78 5.19
CA ALA A 187 -21.14 6.86 4.30
C ALA A 187 -21.65 6.34 2.96
N ASP A 188 -22.81 6.85 2.54
CA ASP A 188 -23.36 6.56 1.21
C ASP A 188 -22.42 7.07 0.10
N GLN A 189 -22.30 6.31 -0.99
CA GLN A 189 -21.44 6.70 -2.12
C GLN A 189 -21.88 8.01 -2.77
N GLY A 190 -23.19 8.29 -2.82
CA GLY A 190 -23.74 9.54 -3.32
C GLY A 190 -23.32 10.73 -2.48
N ASP A 191 -23.36 10.58 -1.15
CA ASP A 191 -22.91 11.63 -0.22
C ASP A 191 -21.42 11.91 -0.37
N LEU A 192 -20.59 10.87 -0.46
CA LEU A 192 -19.15 11.02 -0.70
C LEU A 192 -18.88 11.76 -2.02
N PHE A 193 -19.63 11.45 -3.08
CA PHE A 193 -19.48 12.11 -4.37
C PHE A 193 -19.87 13.60 -4.32
N ILE A 194 -20.97 13.94 -3.66
CA ILE A 194 -21.39 15.34 -3.46
C ILE A 194 -20.31 16.11 -2.69
N GLN A 195 -19.80 15.53 -1.60
CA GLN A 195 -18.72 16.13 -0.82
C GLN A 195 -17.46 16.31 -1.69
N PHE A 196 -17.08 15.30 -2.47
CA PHE A 196 -15.95 15.37 -3.38
C PHE A 196 -16.06 16.53 -4.39
N GLU A 197 -17.22 16.72 -5.02
CA GLU A 197 -17.44 17.81 -5.97
C GLU A 197 -17.31 19.19 -5.31
N ILE A 198 -17.88 19.34 -4.11
CA ILE A 198 -17.77 20.58 -3.31
C ILE A 198 -16.30 20.85 -2.98
N PHE A 199 -15.60 19.90 -2.37
CA PHE A 199 -14.19 20.06 -2.00
C PHE A 199 -13.30 20.32 -3.22
N SER A 200 -13.51 19.61 -4.33
CA SER A 200 -12.75 19.80 -5.57
C SER A 200 -12.85 21.23 -6.11
N LYS A 201 -14.06 21.81 -6.08
CA LYS A 201 -14.28 23.21 -6.47
C LYS A 201 -13.53 24.20 -5.58
N TYR A 202 -13.60 24.02 -4.26
CA TYR A 202 -13.01 24.97 -3.33
C TYR A 202 -11.50 24.83 -3.21
N ILE A 203 -10.95 23.61 -3.24
CA ILE A 203 -9.51 23.36 -3.24
C ILE A 203 -8.86 24.05 -4.45
N ARG A 204 -9.47 23.92 -5.64
CA ARG A 204 -8.97 24.55 -6.87
C ARG A 204 -8.98 26.08 -6.83
N THR A 205 -9.97 26.68 -6.17
CA THR A 205 -10.09 28.15 -6.10
C THR A 205 -9.37 28.77 -4.90
N SER A 206 -8.89 27.94 -3.97
CA SER A 206 -8.33 28.38 -2.68
C SER A 206 -6.89 27.90 -2.45
N GLU A 207 -6.08 27.75 -3.49
CA GLU A 207 -4.73 27.14 -3.46
C GLU A 207 -3.85 27.55 -2.27
N ARG A 208 -3.88 28.84 -1.88
CA ARG A 208 -3.05 29.38 -0.80
C ARG A 208 -3.55 29.07 0.61
N LEU A 209 -4.85 28.77 0.78
CA LEU A 209 -5.44 28.51 2.09
C LEU A 209 -4.95 27.16 2.62
N LYS A 210 -4.79 27.07 3.93
CA LYS A 210 -4.65 25.76 4.59
C LYS A 210 -5.96 24.99 4.50
N ILE A 211 -5.90 23.67 4.40
CA ILE A 211 -7.08 22.80 4.36
C ILE A 211 -7.99 23.04 5.58
N LYS A 212 -7.41 23.23 6.78
CA LYS A 212 -8.17 23.57 7.99
C LYS A 212 -8.95 24.89 7.87
N GLU A 213 -8.32 25.91 7.29
CA GLU A 213 -8.96 27.23 7.08
C GLU A 213 -10.09 27.12 6.05
N LEU A 214 -9.90 26.32 5.00
CA LEU A 214 -10.96 26.01 4.06
C LEU A 214 -12.13 25.29 4.74
N CYS A 215 -11.86 24.28 5.56
CA CYS A 215 -12.90 23.55 6.29
C CYS A 215 -13.72 24.48 7.20
N MET A 216 -13.05 25.36 7.97
CA MET A 216 -13.75 26.34 8.81
C MET A 216 -14.66 27.28 8.01
N LYS A 217 -14.23 27.68 6.80
CA LYS A 217 -15.06 28.50 5.90
C LYS A 217 -16.26 27.72 5.37
N LEU A 218 -16.08 26.44 5.06
CA LEU A 218 -17.17 25.57 4.61
C LEU A 218 -18.18 25.34 5.73
N ASP A 219 -17.72 25.05 6.95
CA ASP A 219 -18.60 24.89 8.11
C ASP A 219 -19.49 26.12 8.29
N ALA A 220 -18.90 27.32 8.25
CA ALA A 220 -19.63 28.58 8.36
C ALA A 220 -20.57 28.87 7.16
N SER A 221 -20.21 28.43 5.94
CA SER A 221 -20.98 28.72 4.73
C SER A 221 -22.19 27.79 4.55
N TYR A 222 -22.09 26.57 5.08
CA TYR A 222 -23.11 25.53 4.96
C TYR A 222 -23.85 25.25 6.28
N ASP A 223 -23.65 26.11 7.29
CA ASP A 223 -24.25 25.99 8.63
C ASP A 223 -24.02 24.60 9.26
N HIS A 224 -22.79 24.10 9.12
CA HIS A 224 -22.38 22.85 9.74
C HIS A 224 -21.82 23.07 11.15
N GLU A 225 -21.91 22.03 11.97
CA GLU A 225 -21.21 21.99 13.25
C GLU A 225 -19.69 22.16 13.04
N PRO A 226 -18.99 22.92 13.90
CA PRO A 226 -17.55 23.12 13.76
C PRO A 226 -16.78 21.79 13.68
N GLY A 227 -16.04 21.60 12.58
CA GLY A 227 -15.22 20.41 12.35
C GLY A 227 -15.85 19.36 11.43
N GLU A 228 -17.10 19.54 11.00
CA GLU A 228 -17.78 18.65 10.07
C GLU A 228 -17.06 18.58 8.70
N ALA A 229 -16.74 19.72 8.08
CA ALA A 229 -15.98 19.76 6.83
C ALA A 229 -14.58 19.12 6.98
N LEU A 230 -13.97 19.25 8.17
CA LEU A 230 -12.68 18.61 8.44
C LEU A 230 -12.81 17.09 8.51
N PHE A 231 -13.90 16.57 9.08
CA PHE A 231 -14.21 15.15 9.06
C PHE A 231 -14.45 14.65 7.63
N GLN A 232 -15.25 15.38 6.85
CA GLN A 232 -15.54 15.05 5.45
C GLN A 232 -14.26 14.96 4.59
N VAL A 233 -13.37 15.95 4.66
CA VAL A 233 -12.14 15.93 3.84
C VAL A 233 -11.20 14.80 4.26
N LYS A 234 -11.09 14.50 5.57
CA LYS A 234 -10.30 13.35 6.05
C LYS A 234 -10.85 12.03 5.51
N ARG A 235 -12.17 11.87 5.50
CA ARG A 235 -12.84 10.70 4.93
C ARG A 235 -12.56 10.56 3.44
N LEU A 236 -12.66 11.64 2.68
CA LEU A 236 -12.34 11.64 1.24
C LEU A 236 -10.85 11.31 0.97
N LEU A 237 -9.92 11.80 1.80
CA LEU A 237 -8.50 11.47 1.74
C LEU A 237 -8.23 9.99 2.06
N ALA A 238 -8.82 9.46 3.12
CA ALA A 238 -8.70 8.05 3.49
C ALA A 238 -9.25 7.12 2.39
N LYS A 239 -10.36 7.53 1.78
CA LYS A 239 -11.00 6.86 0.63
C LYS A 239 -10.31 7.13 -0.71
N ARG A 240 -9.22 7.90 -0.71
CA ARG A 240 -8.37 8.14 -1.89
C ARG A 240 -9.06 8.94 -3.01
N TYR A 241 -10.10 9.70 -2.68
CA TYR A 241 -10.68 10.71 -3.58
C TYR A 241 -9.74 11.89 -3.80
N PHE A 242 -9.02 12.21 -2.73
CA PHE A 242 -7.91 13.13 -2.74
C PHE A 242 -6.64 12.39 -2.30
N HIS A 243 -5.49 12.92 -2.71
CA HIS A 243 -4.19 12.49 -2.19
C HIS A 243 -3.22 13.66 -2.09
N PHE A 244 -2.18 13.48 -1.29
CA PHE A 244 -1.14 14.46 -1.04
C PHE A 244 0.16 13.75 -0.68
N ASP A 245 1.25 14.51 -0.56
CA ASP A 245 2.53 14.03 -0.05
C ASP A 245 2.36 13.57 1.40
N ILE A 246 2.31 12.26 1.63
CA ILE A 246 2.07 11.71 2.97
C ILE A 246 3.16 12.11 3.98
N SER A 247 4.32 12.63 3.52
CA SER A 247 5.37 13.16 4.39
C SER A 247 5.14 14.60 4.86
N LYS A 248 4.11 15.30 4.36
CA LYS A 248 3.74 16.64 4.83
C LYS A 248 2.79 16.55 6.02
N PRO A 249 2.98 17.36 7.08
CA PRO A 249 2.05 17.39 8.19
C PRO A 249 0.63 17.79 7.74
N PHE A 250 -0.38 16.97 8.06
CA PHE A 250 -1.77 17.27 7.68
C PHE A 250 -2.24 18.65 8.17
N THR A 251 -1.75 19.08 9.33
CA THR A 251 -2.09 20.38 9.93
C THR A 251 -1.56 21.59 9.15
N GLU A 252 -0.59 21.38 8.27
CA GLU A 252 0.07 22.41 7.48
C GLU A 252 -0.30 22.37 6.00
N LEU A 253 -1.03 21.34 5.55
CA LEU A 253 -1.43 21.18 4.16
C LEU A 253 -2.19 22.40 3.65
N ARG A 254 -1.73 22.91 2.51
CA ARG A 254 -2.45 23.90 1.70
C ARG A 254 -3.33 23.18 0.68
N CYS A 255 -4.31 23.90 0.16
CA CYS A 255 -5.15 23.39 -0.92
C CYS A 255 -4.30 22.99 -2.14
N SER A 256 -3.22 23.72 -2.44
CA SER A 256 -2.28 23.38 -3.51
C SER A 256 -1.49 22.07 -3.29
N ASP A 257 -1.45 21.55 -2.05
CA ASP A 257 -0.77 20.29 -1.74
C ASP A 257 -1.67 19.06 -1.98
N VAL A 258 -2.97 19.28 -2.19
CA VAL A 258 -3.97 18.23 -2.33
C VAL A 258 -4.35 18.08 -3.81
N THR A 259 -4.20 16.86 -4.32
CA THR A 259 -4.57 16.50 -5.68
C THR A 259 -5.89 15.75 -5.66
N ALA A 260 -6.81 16.17 -6.53
CA ALA A 260 -8.09 15.50 -6.77
C ALA A 260 -7.94 14.48 -7.89
N GLU A 261 -8.48 13.29 -7.69
CA GLU A 261 -8.51 12.29 -8.75
C GLU A 261 -9.59 12.58 -9.80
N PRO A 262 -9.37 12.20 -11.06
CA PRO A 262 -10.43 12.21 -12.06
C PRO A 262 -11.61 11.32 -11.63
N VAL A 263 -12.84 11.76 -11.91
CA VAL A 263 -14.07 11.03 -11.55
C VAL A 263 -14.09 9.63 -12.18
N GLU A 264 -13.54 9.49 -13.39
CA GLU A 264 -13.45 8.22 -14.10
C GLU A 264 -12.59 7.18 -13.35
N VAL A 265 -11.52 7.65 -12.69
CA VAL A 265 -10.62 6.83 -11.86
C VAL A 265 -11.33 6.37 -10.59
N LEU A 266 -12.16 7.25 -10.00
CA LEU A 266 -12.92 6.96 -8.79
C LEU A 266 -14.00 5.90 -9.02
N GLN A 267 -14.68 5.94 -10.16
CA GLN A 267 -15.67 4.92 -10.54
C GLN A 267 -15.07 3.50 -10.60
N GLU A 268 -13.82 3.36 -11.05
CA GLU A 268 -13.13 2.08 -11.05
C GLU A 268 -12.72 1.66 -9.63
N GLY A 269 -12.28 2.60 -8.78
CA GLY A 269 -12.04 2.36 -7.35
C GLY A 269 -13.29 1.92 -6.57
N TRP A 270 -14.48 2.39 -6.95
CA TRP A 270 -15.76 2.01 -6.34
C TRP A 270 -16.18 0.58 -6.66
N ARG A 271 -15.92 0.10 -7.88
CA ARG A 271 -16.20 -1.28 -8.29
C ARG A 271 -15.40 -2.31 -7.50
N VAL A 272 -14.19 -1.95 -7.09
CA VAL A 272 -13.26 -2.85 -6.39
C VAL A 272 -13.44 -2.83 -4.86
N SER A 273 -14.05 -1.77 -4.32
CA SER A 273 -14.36 -1.65 -2.89
C SER A 273 -15.66 -2.36 -2.47
N SER A 274 -16.45 -2.82 -3.44
CA SER A 274 -17.69 -3.60 -3.27
C SER A 274 -17.44 -5.08 -2.98
#